data_AF-A0AAV1U544-F1
#
_entry.id   AF-A0AAV1U544-F1
#
_cell.length_a   1.000
_cell.length_b   1.000
_cell.length_c   1.000
_cell.angle_alpha   90.00
_cell.angle_beta   90.00
_cell.angle_gamma   90.00
#
_symmetry.space_group_name_H-M   'P 1'
#
loop_
_entity.id
_entity.type
_entity.pdbx_description
1 polymer ?
#
loop_
_entity_poly.entity_id
_entity_poly.type
_entity_poly.pdbx_seq_one_letter_code
_entity_poly.pdbx_strand_id
1 'polypeptide(L)'
;MPTRYVSVPDEEARPRPLRVEVKNYSGKEGENLILWIRKIEMAMTSGLITIDHQQVSLAISKLDGRAREWASTCSTSVDIAFPTWESLKSQLVQVFSPPNQAYRMRSLFLSTRQDANELSDYVQELRTLMAAMQSDALPEAVHVTIFTEGLSSGIVRTEVFRVHPSTLEEAVRIALNAEHNLKSARLG
;
A
#
# COMPACT_ATOMS: atom_id res chain seq x y z
N MET A 1 -9.56 22.52 -59.55
CA MET A 1 -8.78 22.73 -58.31
C MET A 1 -9.40 21.85 -57.23
N PRO A 2 -8.78 20.75 -56.78
CA PRO A 2 -9.31 19.96 -55.68
C PRO A 2 -8.88 20.60 -54.35
N THR A 3 -9.85 20.93 -53.50
CA THR A 3 -9.63 21.41 -52.14
C THR A 3 -9.04 20.28 -51.29
N ARG A 4 -7.81 20.47 -50.84
CA ARG A 4 -7.08 19.55 -49.95
C ARG A 4 -7.77 19.60 -48.59
N TYR A 5 -8.46 18.53 -48.20
CA TYR A 5 -8.90 18.35 -46.82
C TYR A 5 -7.65 18.21 -45.94
N VAL A 6 -7.41 19.21 -45.08
CA VAL A 6 -6.41 19.12 -44.03
C VAL A 6 -7.09 18.43 -42.85
N SER A 7 -6.72 17.18 -42.58
CA SER A 7 -7.11 16.49 -41.36
C SER A 7 -6.50 17.24 -40.18
N VAL A 8 -7.36 17.85 -39.36
CA VAL A 8 -6.97 18.33 -38.04
C VAL A 8 -6.56 17.11 -37.22
N PRO A 9 -5.37 17.07 -36.57
CA PRO A 9 -5.02 15.96 -35.71
C PRO A 9 -6.04 15.92 -34.56
N ASP A 10 -6.52 14.72 -34.26
CA ASP A 10 -7.35 14.43 -33.11
C ASP A 10 -6.70 15.06 -31.86
N GLU A 11 -7.35 16.05 -31.26
CA GLU A 11 -6.91 16.62 -29.98
C GLU A 11 -6.84 15.45 -29.00
N GLU A 12 -5.62 15.06 -28.60
CA GLU A 12 -5.43 14.09 -27.53
C GLU A 12 -6.33 14.48 -26.35
N ALA A 13 -7.32 13.64 -26.07
CA ALA A 13 -8.37 13.94 -25.12
C ALA A 13 -7.74 14.26 -23.76
N ARG A 14 -7.78 15.54 -23.36
CA ARG A 14 -7.18 15.99 -22.10
C ARG A 14 -7.75 15.14 -20.95
N PRO A 15 -6.89 14.55 -20.10
CA PRO A 15 -7.35 13.67 -19.04
C PRO A 15 -8.24 14.45 -18.08
N ARG A 16 -9.38 13.86 -17.72
CA ARG A 16 -10.37 14.49 -16.84
C ARG A 16 -10.10 14.10 -15.38
N PRO A 17 -10.04 15.07 -14.45
CA PRO A 17 -9.91 14.76 -13.03
C PRO A 17 -11.07 13.88 -12.54
N LEU A 18 -10.73 12.82 -11.83
CA LEU A 18 -11.68 11.94 -11.16
C LEU A 18 -11.78 12.34 -9.68
N ARG A 19 -13.01 12.38 -9.17
CA ARG A 19 -13.26 12.65 -7.75
C ARG A 19 -13.22 11.35 -6.96
N VAL A 20 -12.14 11.15 -6.22
CA VAL A 20 -12.00 10.03 -5.27
C VAL A 20 -12.49 10.49 -3.90
N GLU A 21 -13.40 9.73 -3.30
CA GLU A 21 -13.84 9.98 -1.94
C GLU A 21 -12.81 9.45 -0.93
N VAL A 22 -12.27 10.36 -0.11
CA VAL A 22 -11.38 10.01 0.99
C VAL A 22 -12.08 10.32 2.31
N LYS A 23 -12.16 9.29 3.17
CA LYS A 23 -12.64 9.41 4.55
C LYS A 23 -11.71 10.31 5.36
N ASN A 24 -12.27 10.99 6.35
CA ASN A 24 -11.45 11.81 7.25
C ASN A 24 -10.56 10.92 8.13
N TYR A 25 -9.40 11.44 8.50
CA TYR A 25 -8.51 10.83 9.50
C TYR A 25 -8.56 11.63 10.79
N SER A 26 -8.94 10.98 11.89
CA SER A 26 -9.14 11.65 13.17
C SER A 26 -7.92 11.59 14.10
N GLY A 27 -6.96 10.69 13.83
CA GLY A 27 -5.79 10.49 14.68
C GLY A 27 -6.08 9.62 15.90
N LYS A 28 -7.13 8.80 15.85
CA LYS A 28 -7.51 7.86 16.92
C LYS A 28 -6.71 6.56 16.85
N GLU A 29 -6.53 5.93 18.01
CA GLU A 29 -5.96 4.59 18.09
C GLU A 29 -6.82 3.60 17.28
N GLY A 30 -6.18 2.74 16.49
CA GLY A 30 -6.83 1.80 15.58
C GLY A 30 -7.12 2.35 14.18
N GLU A 31 -7.05 3.66 13.94
CA GLU A 31 -7.11 4.18 12.57
C GLU A 31 -5.79 3.92 11.81
N ASN A 32 -5.90 3.39 10.60
CA ASN A 32 -4.74 3.08 9.78
C ASN A 32 -4.29 4.33 8.99
N LEU A 33 -3.36 5.10 9.55
CA LEU A 33 -2.77 6.29 8.92
C LEU A 33 -2.21 5.98 7.52
N ILE A 34 -1.58 4.82 7.34
CA ILE A 34 -0.88 4.48 6.09
C ILE A 34 -1.87 4.22 4.96
N LEU A 35 -2.98 3.54 5.27
CA LEU A 35 -4.07 3.36 4.33
C LEU A 35 -4.70 4.71 3.97
N TRP A 36 -4.82 5.62 4.92
CA TRP A 36 -5.35 6.96 4.66
C TRP A 36 -4.42 7.78 3.75
N ILE A 37 -3.10 7.80 4.02
CA ILE A 37 -2.08 8.45 3.19
C ILE A 37 -2.18 7.95 1.74
N ARG A 38 -2.25 6.62 1.53
CA ARG A 38 -2.38 6.03 0.19
C ARG A 38 -3.66 6.45 -0.52
N LYS A 39 -4.78 6.57 0.19
CA LYS A 39 -6.04 7.05 -0.38
C LYS A 39 -5.96 8.52 -0.79
N ILE A 40 -5.24 9.33 -0.02
CA ILE A 40 -4.96 10.73 -0.37
C ILE A 40 -4.10 10.81 -1.63
N GLU A 41 -3.00 10.05 -1.72
CA GLU A 41 -2.13 10.01 -2.91
C GLU A 41 -2.88 9.53 -4.16
N MET A 42 -3.77 8.55 -4.00
CA MET A 42 -4.67 8.10 -5.07
C MET A 42 -5.62 9.22 -5.50
N ALA A 43 -6.22 9.96 -4.55
CA ALA A 43 -7.08 11.09 -4.85
C ALA A 43 -6.33 12.24 -5.55
N MET A 44 -5.10 12.51 -5.17
CA MET A 44 -4.24 13.50 -5.85
C MET A 44 -3.96 13.08 -7.29
N THR A 45 -3.54 11.82 -7.50
CA THR A 45 -3.24 11.27 -8.83
C THR A 45 -4.48 11.28 -9.72
N SER A 46 -5.60 10.78 -9.20
CA SER A 46 -6.89 10.78 -9.92
C SER A 46 -7.42 12.19 -10.18
N GLY A 47 -7.21 13.11 -9.25
CA GLY A 47 -7.62 14.51 -9.38
C GLY A 47 -6.66 15.38 -10.20
N LEU A 48 -5.54 14.82 -10.69
CA LEU A 48 -4.47 15.55 -11.38
C LEU A 48 -3.90 16.72 -10.54
N ILE A 49 -3.84 16.54 -9.22
CA ILE A 49 -3.34 17.55 -8.27
C ILE A 49 -1.83 17.39 -8.13
N THR A 50 -1.08 18.26 -8.80
CA THR A 50 0.39 18.22 -8.85
C THR A 50 1.06 19.35 -8.08
N ILE A 51 0.30 20.40 -7.71
CA ILE A 51 0.85 21.57 -7.03
C ILE A 51 0.88 21.34 -5.52
N ASP A 52 2.06 21.49 -4.89
CA ASP A 52 2.30 21.19 -3.47
C ASP A 52 1.26 21.80 -2.53
N HIS A 53 0.96 23.10 -2.66
CA HIS A 53 -0.01 23.76 -1.78
C HIS A 53 -1.42 23.16 -1.89
N GLN A 54 -1.82 22.68 -3.08
CA GLN A 54 -3.12 22.03 -3.30
C GLN A 54 -3.13 20.62 -2.72
N GLN A 55 -2.03 19.89 -2.85
CA GLN A 55 -1.86 18.58 -2.22
C GLN A 55 -1.97 18.67 -0.70
N VAL A 56 -1.24 19.61 -0.09
CA VAL A 56 -1.26 19.89 1.34
C VAL A 56 -2.64 20.34 1.80
N SER A 57 -3.27 21.28 1.07
CA SER A 57 -4.61 21.76 1.39
C SER A 57 -5.66 20.64 1.34
N LEU A 58 -5.60 19.77 0.33
CA LEU A 58 -6.48 18.61 0.22
C LEU A 58 -6.28 17.68 1.43
N ALA A 59 -5.05 17.32 1.74
CA ALA A 59 -4.75 16.41 2.85
C ALA A 59 -5.24 16.98 4.20
N ILE A 60 -4.96 18.26 4.48
CA ILE A 60 -5.40 18.95 5.71
C ILE A 60 -6.92 19.03 5.78
N SER A 61 -7.61 19.28 4.65
CA SER A 61 -9.09 19.30 4.60
C SER A 61 -9.72 17.95 4.99
N LYS A 62 -8.93 16.87 4.92
CA LYS A 62 -9.31 15.51 5.27
C LYS A 62 -8.84 15.07 6.65
N LEU A 63 -8.19 15.96 7.41
CA LEU A 63 -7.91 15.74 8.83
C LEU A 63 -9.13 16.14 9.66
N ASP A 64 -9.36 15.42 10.75
CA ASP A 64 -10.41 15.69 11.73
C ASP A 64 -9.90 15.40 13.15
N GLY A 65 -10.70 15.72 14.17
CA GLY A 65 -10.37 15.44 15.58
C GLY A 65 -8.95 15.85 15.96
N ARG A 66 -8.22 14.93 16.60
CA ARG A 66 -6.85 15.15 17.09
C ARG A 66 -5.88 15.51 15.97
N ALA A 67 -6.04 14.92 14.79
CA ALA A 67 -5.17 15.20 13.64
C ALA A 67 -5.34 16.64 13.13
N ARG A 68 -6.58 17.16 13.11
CA ARG A 68 -6.85 18.56 12.73
C ARG A 68 -6.34 19.53 13.79
N GLU A 69 -6.55 19.23 15.06
CA GLU A 69 -6.06 20.04 16.18
C GLU A 69 -4.54 20.16 16.13
N TRP A 70 -3.84 19.04 15.93
CA TRP A 70 -2.39 19.02 15.74
C TRP A 70 -1.94 19.84 14.53
N ALA A 71 -2.58 19.70 13.38
CA ALA A 71 -2.19 20.46 12.19
C ALA A 71 -2.31 21.97 12.43
N SER A 72 -3.29 22.39 13.24
CA SER A 72 -3.52 23.79 13.61
C SER A 72 -2.47 24.35 14.58
N THR A 73 -1.74 23.50 15.33
CA THR A 73 -0.67 23.95 16.23
C THR A 73 0.69 24.05 15.56
N CYS A 74 0.86 23.51 14.36
CA CYS A 74 2.16 23.40 13.69
C CYS A 74 2.69 24.73 13.12
N SER A 75 1.82 25.73 12.83
CA SER A 75 2.20 27.13 12.54
C SER A 75 0.94 27.99 12.35
N THR A 76 1.11 29.32 12.33
CA THR A 76 0.06 30.29 11.94
C THR A 76 -0.29 30.20 10.45
N SER A 77 0.62 29.69 9.60
CA SER A 77 0.38 29.47 8.16
C SER A 77 0.71 28.03 7.75
N VAL A 78 -0.24 27.39 7.07
CA VAL A 78 -0.12 26.03 6.53
C VAL A 78 1.08 25.89 5.60
N ASP A 79 1.32 26.89 4.75
CA ASP A 79 2.39 26.86 3.74
C ASP A 79 3.79 26.90 4.37
N ILE A 80 3.90 27.39 5.61
CA ILE A 80 5.17 27.44 6.36
C ILE A 80 5.38 26.13 7.13
N ALA A 81 4.34 25.59 7.76
CA ALA A 81 4.43 24.33 8.50
C ALA A 81 4.65 23.12 7.56
N PHE A 82 4.03 23.17 6.38
CA PHE A 82 3.91 22.04 5.47
C PHE A 82 4.15 22.50 4.02
N PRO A 83 5.42 22.75 3.63
CA PRO A 83 5.73 23.28 2.30
C PRO A 83 5.44 22.29 1.16
N THR A 84 5.42 20.99 1.45
CA THR A 84 5.17 19.91 0.46
C THR A 84 4.37 18.78 1.06
N TRP A 85 3.77 17.94 0.21
CA TRP A 85 3.10 16.71 0.65
C TRP A 85 4.04 15.79 1.44
N GLU A 86 5.28 15.63 0.99
CA GLU A 86 6.27 14.79 1.66
C GLU A 86 6.59 15.28 3.08
N SER A 87 6.67 16.61 3.28
CA SER A 87 6.88 17.18 4.62
C SER A 87 5.69 16.89 5.55
N LEU A 88 4.45 17.13 5.08
CA LEU A 88 3.25 16.82 5.85
C LEU A 88 3.16 15.33 6.18
N LYS A 89 3.38 14.46 5.19
CA LYS A 89 3.36 13.01 5.33
C LYS A 89 4.38 12.54 6.37
N SER A 90 5.62 13.01 6.30
CA SER A 90 6.67 12.66 7.26
C SER A 90 6.27 13.05 8.69
N GLN A 91 5.76 14.27 8.89
CA GLN A 91 5.35 14.75 10.20
C GLN A 91 4.13 13.98 10.74
N LEU A 92 3.13 13.69 9.89
CA LEU A 92 1.98 12.85 10.27
C LEU A 92 2.44 11.46 10.74
N VAL A 93 3.34 10.82 9.98
CA VAL A 93 3.89 9.51 10.34
C VAL A 93 4.63 9.59 11.67
N GLN A 94 5.43 10.63 11.90
CA GLN A 94 6.17 10.81 13.15
C GLN A 94 5.24 11.01 14.37
N VAL A 95 4.15 11.75 14.22
CA VAL A 95 3.28 12.13 15.34
C VAL A 95 2.21 11.08 15.64
N PHE A 96 1.68 10.43 14.61
CA PHE A 96 0.51 9.55 14.72
C PHE A 96 0.81 8.06 14.52
N SER A 97 2.03 7.68 14.13
CA SER A 97 2.40 6.26 14.18
C SER A 97 2.60 5.81 15.62
N PRO A 98 2.11 4.63 16.02
CA PRO A 98 2.44 4.06 17.30
C PRO A 98 3.97 3.94 17.48
N PRO A 99 4.50 4.15 18.69
CA PRO A 99 5.90 3.86 18.97
C PRO A 99 6.24 2.42 18.57
N ASN A 100 7.40 2.25 17.93
CA ASN A 100 7.90 0.94 17.47
C ASN A 100 6.98 0.23 16.45
N GLN A 101 6.16 0.98 15.68
CA GLN A 101 5.27 0.39 14.68
C GLN A 101 6.00 -0.53 13.69
N ALA A 102 7.14 -0.09 13.15
CA ALA A 102 7.93 -0.91 12.22
C ALA A 102 8.38 -2.22 12.89
N TYR A 103 8.88 -2.15 14.13
CA TYR A 103 9.24 -3.32 14.91
C TYR A 103 8.04 -4.25 15.16
N ARG A 104 6.87 -3.70 15.52
CA ARG A 104 5.65 -4.50 15.73
C ARG A 104 5.23 -5.22 14.46
N MET A 105 5.20 -4.53 13.33
CA MET A 105 4.83 -5.11 12.03
C MET A 105 5.84 -6.15 11.56
N ARG A 106 7.12 -5.91 11.77
CA ARG A 106 8.19 -6.88 11.52
C ARG A 106 8.07 -8.10 12.41
N SER A 107 7.82 -7.93 13.71
CA SER A 107 7.61 -9.04 14.64
C SER A 107 6.41 -9.90 14.23
N LEU A 108 5.30 -9.26 13.85
CA LEU A 108 4.13 -9.97 13.33
C LEU A 108 4.49 -10.74 12.07
N PHE A 109 5.11 -10.09 11.08
CA PHE A 109 5.52 -10.70 9.81
C PHE A 109 6.39 -11.95 10.03
N LEU A 110 7.39 -11.87 10.90
CA LEU A 110 8.29 -13.00 11.21
C LEU A 110 7.53 -14.17 11.87
N SER A 111 6.46 -13.88 12.61
CA SER A 111 5.64 -14.87 13.31
C SER A 111 4.44 -15.38 12.50
N THR A 112 4.08 -14.75 11.38
CA THR A 112 2.92 -15.13 10.57
C THR A 112 3.09 -16.54 10.01
N ARG A 113 2.03 -17.35 10.10
CA ARG A 113 1.97 -18.71 9.56
C ARG A 113 0.64 -18.89 8.83
N GLN A 114 0.63 -19.76 7.82
CA GLN A 114 -0.59 -20.11 7.09
C GLN A 114 -1.55 -20.91 7.99
N ASP A 115 -1.02 -21.82 8.80
CA ASP A 115 -1.78 -22.70 9.70
C ASP A 115 -2.99 -23.37 9.00
N ALA A 116 -4.21 -23.08 9.45
CA ALA A 116 -5.46 -23.61 8.90
C ALA A 116 -6.14 -22.64 7.92
N ASN A 117 -5.55 -21.47 7.65
CA ASN A 117 -6.12 -20.46 6.77
C ASN A 117 -5.91 -20.82 5.28
N GLU A 118 -6.74 -20.25 4.42
CA GLU A 118 -6.53 -20.35 2.98
C GLU A 118 -5.20 -19.69 2.57
N LEU A 119 -4.55 -20.25 1.55
CA LEU A 119 -3.29 -19.72 1.04
C LEU A 119 -3.41 -18.25 0.63
N SER A 120 -4.54 -17.87 0.02
CA SER A 120 -4.83 -16.49 -0.37
C SER A 120 -4.86 -15.52 0.82
N ASP A 121 -5.48 -15.92 1.93
CA ASP A 121 -5.59 -15.09 3.12
C ASP A 121 -4.23 -14.87 3.77
N TYR A 122 -3.44 -15.94 3.90
CA TYR A 122 -2.07 -15.89 4.40
C TYR A 122 -1.17 -14.97 3.55
N VAL A 123 -1.24 -15.11 2.22
CA VAL A 123 -0.49 -14.25 1.30
C VAL A 123 -0.89 -12.79 1.45
N GLN A 124 -2.19 -12.51 1.59
CA GLN A 124 -2.70 -11.16 1.75
C GLN A 124 -2.28 -10.54 3.09
N GLU A 125 -2.24 -11.33 4.16
CA GLU A 125 -1.74 -10.90 5.47
C GLU A 125 -0.27 -10.50 5.40
N LEU A 126 0.59 -11.35 4.82
CA LEU A 126 2.02 -11.04 4.64
C LEU A 126 2.22 -9.74 3.85
N ARG A 127 1.53 -9.57 2.72
CA ARG A 127 1.61 -8.33 1.91
C ARG A 127 1.16 -7.09 2.70
N THR A 128 0.15 -7.25 3.55
CA THR A 128 -0.35 -6.16 4.40
C THR A 128 0.68 -5.76 5.45
N LEU A 129 1.33 -6.73 6.09
CA LEU A 129 2.39 -6.50 7.07
C LEU A 129 3.62 -5.85 6.42
N MET A 130 4.04 -6.32 5.23
CA MET A 130 5.12 -5.71 4.44
C MET A 130 4.83 -4.26 4.09
N ALA A 131 3.62 -3.99 3.61
CA ALA A 131 3.16 -2.65 3.29
C ALA A 131 3.19 -1.69 4.51
N ALA A 132 2.99 -2.21 5.73
CA ALA A 132 2.98 -1.42 6.95
C ALA A 132 4.39 -1.10 7.50
N MET A 133 5.44 -1.80 7.05
CA MET A 133 6.82 -1.57 7.48
C MET A 133 7.46 -0.32 6.85
N GLN A 134 6.89 0.21 5.76
CA GLN A 134 7.22 1.47 5.06
C GLN A 134 8.71 1.71 4.71
N SER A 135 9.55 1.99 5.71
CA SER A 135 10.95 2.40 5.58
C SER A 135 11.97 1.32 6.00
N ASP A 136 11.53 0.22 6.62
CA ASP A 136 12.37 -0.92 7.02
C ASP A 136 11.98 -2.18 6.25
N ALA A 137 12.03 -2.10 4.91
CA ALA A 137 11.76 -3.26 4.06
C ALA A 137 12.83 -4.34 4.28
N LEU A 138 12.40 -5.58 4.51
CA LEU A 138 13.32 -6.69 4.67
C LEU A 138 13.91 -7.10 3.31
N PRO A 139 15.10 -7.70 3.28
CA PRO A 139 15.63 -8.31 2.06
C PRO A 139 14.68 -9.38 1.53
N GLU A 140 14.61 -9.49 0.20
CA GLU A 140 13.68 -10.42 -0.45
C GLU A 140 13.88 -11.88 -0.03
N ALA A 141 15.14 -12.28 0.22
CA ALA A 141 15.45 -13.60 0.76
C ALA A 141 14.72 -13.88 2.09
N VAL A 142 14.58 -12.87 2.97
CA VAL A 142 13.82 -13.01 4.22
C VAL A 142 12.33 -13.18 3.92
N HIS A 143 11.77 -12.44 2.95
CA HIS A 143 10.38 -12.62 2.56
C HIS A 143 10.11 -14.04 2.06
N VAL A 144 10.98 -14.57 1.20
CA VAL A 144 10.87 -15.94 0.68
C VAL A 144 10.99 -16.99 1.78
N THR A 145 11.96 -16.83 2.69
CA THR A 145 12.15 -17.76 3.82
C THR A 145 10.93 -17.77 4.72
N ILE A 146 10.45 -16.61 5.16
CA ILE A 146 9.28 -16.51 6.04
C ILE A 146 8.02 -17.07 5.36
N PHE A 147 7.80 -16.73 4.09
CA PHE A 147 6.70 -17.29 3.32
C PHE A 147 6.76 -18.82 3.29
N THR A 148 7.90 -19.39 2.87
CA THR A 148 8.10 -20.84 2.69
C THR A 148 8.03 -21.60 4.01
N GLU A 149 8.59 -21.05 5.09
CA GLU A 149 8.55 -21.65 6.42
C GLU A 149 7.15 -21.56 7.05
N GLY A 150 6.41 -20.51 6.74
CA GLY A 150 5.06 -20.31 7.24
C GLY A 150 3.96 -21.05 6.49
N LEU A 151 4.23 -21.57 5.29
CA LEU A 151 3.29 -22.44 4.58
C LEU A 151 2.94 -23.69 5.41
N SER A 152 1.68 -24.11 5.34
CA SER A 152 1.23 -25.33 5.97
C SER A 152 1.98 -26.54 5.39
N SER A 153 2.35 -27.49 6.25
CA SER A 153 3.07 -28.69 5.82
C SER A 153 2.30 -29.46 4.75
N GLY A 154 2.96 -29.81 3.64
CA GLY A 154 2.32 -30.55 2.55
C GLY A 154 2.96 -30.30 1.19
N ILE A 155 2.22 -30.64 0.13
CA ILE A 155 2.69 -30.56 -1.26
C ILE A 155 3.05 -29.13 -1.64
N VAL A 156 2.21 -28.15 -1.27
CA VAL A 156 2.44 -26.73 -1.59
C VAL A 156 3.80 -26.26 -1.06
N ARG A 157 4.09 -26.48 0.22
CA ARG A 157 5.38 -26.13 0.83
C ARG A 157 6.55 -26.89 0.19
N THR A 158 6.37 -28.17 -0.12
CA THR A 158 7.40 -29.02 -0.76
C THR A 158 7.77 -28.48 -2.14
N GLU A 159 6.77 -28.10 -2.93
CA GLU A 159 6.96 -27.56 -4.27
C GLU A 159 7.69 -26.22 -4.25
N VAL A 160 7.30 -25.31 -3.35
CA VAL A 160 8.00 -24.02 -3.19
C VAL A 160 9.45 -24.22 -2.77
N PHE A 161 9.71 -25.09 -1.77
CA PHE A 161 11.06 -25.38 -1.29
C PHE A 161 11.95 -25.98 -2.40
N ARG A 162 11.40 -26.88 -3.22
CA ARG A 162 12.10 -27.53 -4.33
C ARG A 162 12.56 -26.54 -5.40
N VAL A 163 11.74 -25.56 -5.72
CA VAL A 163 12.02 -24.61 -6.82
C VAL A 163 13.00 -23.52 -6.39
N HIS A 164 13.13 -23.24 -5.08
CA HIS A 164 14.05 -22.24 -4.54
C HIS A 164 13.86 -20.84 -5.15
N PRO A 165 12.65 -20.26 -5.04
CA PRO A 165 12.33 -18.98 -5.64
C PRO A 165 13.22 -17.85 -5.10
N SER A 166 13.49 -16.87 -5.95
CA SER A 166 14.32 -15.71 -5.60
C SER A 166 13.52 -14.52 -5.07
N THR A 167 12.20 -14.53 -5.29
CA THR A 167 11.28 -13.47 -4.88
C THR A 167 10.02 -14.04 -4.23
N LEU A 168 9.37 -13.24 -3.38
CA LEU A 168 8.11 -13.60 -2.74
C LEU A 168 7.02 -13.85 -3.79
N GLU A 169 6.94 -13.01 -4.81
CA GLU A 169 5.92 -13.14 -5.87
C GLU A 169 6.10 -14.42 -6.69
N GLU A 170 7.34 -14.81 -6.95
CA GLU A 170 7.64 -16.11 -7.56
C GLU A 170 7.20 -17.27 -6.64
N ALA A 171 7.53 -17.20 -5.35
CA ALA A 171 7.14 -18.20 -4.36
C ALA A 171 5.61 -18.34 -4.25
N VAL A 172 4.88 -17.21 -4.22
CA VAL A 172 3.42 -17.16 -4.20
C VAL A 172 2.83 -17.80 -5.45
N ARG A 173 3.35 -17.48 -6.64
CA ARG A 173 2.89 -18.08 -7.89
C ARG A 173 3.06 -19.60 -7.90
N ILE A 174 4.20 -20.10 -7.41
CA ILE A 174 4.46 -21.54 -7.30
C ILE A 174 3.48 -22.18 -6.32
N ALA A 175 3.27 -21.58 -5.16
CA ALA A 175 2.36 -22.08 -4.14
C ALA A 175 0.92 -22.19 -4.65
N LEU A 176 0.42 -21.12 -5.30
CA LEU A 176 -0.93 -21.09 -5.88
C LEU A 176 -1.11 -22.15 -6.97
N ASN A 177 -0.10 -22.34 -7.82
CA ASN A 177 -0.14 -23.38 -8.85
C ASN A 177 -0.16 -24.79 -8.24
N ALA A 178 0.66 -25.04 -7.22
CA ALA A 178 0.68 -26.32 -6.52
C ALA A 178 -0.65 -26.62 -5.82
N GLU A 179 -1.27 -25.61 -5.19
CA GLU A 179 -2.58 -25.75 -4.55
C GLU A 179 -3.67 -26.07 -5.58
N HIS A 180 -3.67 -25.37 -6.71
CA HIS A 180 -4.61 -25.63 -7.80
C HIS A 180 -4.48 -27.07 -8.32
N ASN A 181 -3.25 -27.53 -8.60
CA ASN A 181 -3.01 -28.89 -9.07
C ASN A 181 -3.47 -29.95 -8.06
N LEU A 182 -3.24 -29.73 -6.77
CA LEU A 182 -3.69 -30.62 -5.70
C LEU A 182 -5.22 -30.70 -5.62
N LYS A 183 -5.91 -29.55 -5.73
CA LYS A 183 -7.38 -29.50 -5.74
C LYS A 183 -7.95 -30.23 -6.97
N SER A 184 -7.36 -30.00 -8.14
CA SER A 184 -7.76 -30.66 -9.40
C SER A 184 -7.54 -32.18 -9.36
N ALA A 185 -6.45 -32.66 -8.77
CA ALA A 185 -6.17 -34.10 -8.63
C ALA A 185 -7.06 -34.84 -7.61
N ARG A 186 -7.76 -34.12 -6.73
CA ARG A 186 -8.72 -34.70 -5.77
C ARG A 186 -10.15 -34.78 -6.32
N LEU A 187 -10.43 -34.03 -7.38
CA LEU A 187 -11.76 -33.92 -8.00
C LEU A 187 -11.90 -34.79 -9.26
N GLY A 188 -10.80 -35.34 -9.79
CA GLY A 188 -10.78 -36.31 -10.90
C GLY A 188 -10.56 -37.71 -10.38
#